data_AF-F2VRC0-F1
#
_entry.id   AF-F2VRC0-F1
#
_cell.length_a   1.000
_cell.length_b   1.000
_cell.length_c   1.000
_cell.angle_alpha   90.00
_cell.angle_beta   90.00
_cell.angle_gamma   90.00
#
_symmetry.space_group_name_H-M   'P 1'
#
loop_
_entity.id
_entity.type
_entity.pdbx_description
1 polymer ?
#
loop_
_entity_poly.entity_id
_entity_poly.type
_entity_poly.pdbx_seq_one_letter_code
_entity_poly.pdbx_strand_id
1 'polypeptide(L)'
;REEAEERDICIDFSELISQYSDEEEIQHVVEVIQNSTAKVIVVFSSGPDLEPLIKEIVRRNITGKIWLASEAWASSSLIAMPEYFHVVGGTIGFALKAGQIPGFREFLQKVHPRKS
;
A
#
# COMPACT_ATOMS: atom_id res chain seq x y z
N ARG A 1 -2.92 3.41 -16.68
CA ARG A 1 -1.91 3.62 -17.74
C ARG A 1 -2.44 4.56 -18.80
N GLU A 2 -3.57 4.23 -19.43
CA GLU A 2 -4.27 5.10 -20.40
C GLU A 2 -4.33 6.58 -19.97
N GLU A 3 -4.93 6.89 -18.82
CA GLU A 3 -5.03 8.27 -18.31
C GLU A 3 -3.68 8.98 -18.09
N ALA A 4 -2.60 8.23 -17.82
CA ALA A 4 -1.27 8.80 -17.65
C ALA A 4 -0.67 9.18 -19.01
N GLU A 5 -0.84 8.33 -20.02
CA GLU A 5 -0.41 8.58 -21.39
C GLU A 5 -1.17 9.77 -22.00
N GLU A 6 -2.47 9.89 -21.77
CA GLU A 6 -3.28 11.04 -22.20
C GLU A 6 -2.84 12.38 -21.59
N ARG A 7 -2.11 12.35 -20.47
CA ARG A 7 -1.63 13.53 -19.74
C ARG A 7 -0.11 13.70 -19.85
N ASP A 8 0.52 13.03 -20.82
CA ASP A 8 1.95 13.08 -21.09
C ASP A 8 2.82 12.68 -19.87
N ILE A 9 2.31 11.77 -19.02
CA ILE A 9 3.05 11.21 -17.89
C ILE A 9 3.70 9.90 -18.32
N CYS A 10 5.03 9.86 -18.32
CA CYS A 10 5.80 8.66 -18.63
C CYS A 10 5.86 7.68 -17.45
N ILE A 11 5.81 6.39 -17.75
CA ILE A 11 5.95 5.30 -16.77
C ILE A 11 7.29 4.62 -17.01
N ASP A 12 8.19 4.66 -16.02
CA ASP A 12 9.55 4.10 -16.11
C ASP A 12 9.56 2.57 -15.94
N PHE A 13 8.67 2.04 -15.09
CA PHE A 13 8.52 0.61 -14.86
C PHE A 13 7.08 0.25 -14.50
N SER A 14 6.72 -1.02 -14.69
CA SER A 14 5.40 -1.55 -14.38
C SER A 14 5.53 -3.01 -13.95
N GLU A 15 5.48 -3.24 -12.63
CA GLU A 15 5.69 -4.56 -12.02
C GLU A 15 4.38 -5.14 -11.46
N LEU A 16 4.35 -6.46 -11.31
CA LEU A 16 3.27 -7.20 -10.67
C LEU A 16 3.76 -7.79 -9.35
N ILE A 17 2.87 -7.85 -8.36
CA ILE A 17 3.14 -8.40 -7.04
C ILE A 17 1.93 -9.19 -6.53
N SER A 18 2.16 -10.13 -5.64
CA SER A 18 1.12 -10.85 -4.90
C SER A 18 1.60 -11.22 -3.50
N GLN A 19 0.65 -11.53 -2.62
CA GLN A 19 0.88 -12.15 -1.31
C GLN A 19 1.78 -13.39 -1.41
N TYR A 20 1.68 -14.11 -2.52
CA TYR A 20 2.38 -15.38 -2.75
C TYR A 20 3.64 -15.25 -3.60
N SER A 21 4.05 -14.01 -3.92
CA SER A 21 5.28 -13.81 -4.66
C SER A 21 6.47 -14.38 -3.90
N ASP A 22 7.31 -15.12 -4.60
CA ASP A 22 8.49 -15.72 -4.00
C ASP A 22 9.60 -14.68 -3.76
N GLU A 23 10.69 -15.12 -3.13
CA GLU A 23 11.79 -14.22 -2.79
C GLU A 23 12.45 -13.63 -4.05
N GLU A 24 12.60 -14.40 -5.12
CA GLU A 24 13.25 -13.93 -6.36
C GLU A 24 12.38 -12.86 -7.05
N GLU A 25 11.07 -13.08 -7.12
CA GLU A 25 10.10 -12.12 -7.66
C GLU A 25 10.12 -10.82 -6.87
N ILE A 26 10.09 -10.88 -5.53
CA ILE A 26 10.15 -9.68 -4.69
C ILE A 26 11.49 -8.96 -4.84
N GLN A 27 12.61 -9.68 -4.85
CA GLN A 27 13.93 -9.08 -5.03
C GLN A 27 14.03 -8.35 -6.38
N HIS A 28 13.49 -8.94 -7.45
CA HIS A 28 13.44 -8.32 -8.77
C HIS A 28 12.72 -6.96 -8.75
N VAL A 29 11.50 -6.92 -8.20
CA VAL A 29 10.71 -5.68 -8.13
C VAL A 29 11.44 -4.61 -7.30
N VAL A 30 12.09 -5.01 -6.20
CA VAL A 30 12.87 -4.09 -5.38
C VAL A 30 14.07 -3.53 -6.14
N GLU A 31 14.78 -4.35 -6.91
CA GLU A 31 15.88 -3.89 -7.76
C GLU A 31 15.42 -2.93 -8.85
N VAL A 32 14.28 -3.20 -9.49
CA VAL A 32 13.64 -2.26 -10.44
C VAL A 32 13.39 -0.91 -9.78
N ILE A 33 12.83 -0.89 -8.57
CA ILE A 33 12.58 0.34 -7.80
C ILE A 33 13.87 1.09 -7.44
N GLN A 34 14.95 0.36 -7.10
CA GLN A 34 16.25 0.95 -6.76
C GLN A 34 16.96 1.53 -7.98
N ASN A 35 16.85 0.87 -9.13
CA ASN A 35 17.50 1.30 -10.37
C ASN A 35 16.73 2.43 -11.08
N SER A 36 15.43 2.56 -10.80
CA SER A 36 14.60 3.63 -11.34
C SER A 36 14.90 4.99 -10.69
N THR A 37 14.97 6.01 -11.54
CA THR A 37 15.08 7.41 -11.09
C THR A 37 13.74 7.99 -10.63
N ALA A 38 12.63 7.29 -10.89
CA ALA A 38 11.31 7.72 -10.47
C ALA A 38 11.19 7.75 -8.94
N LYS A 39 10.68 8.88 -8.43
CA LYS A 39 10.39 9.06 -7.00
C LYS A 39 8.95 8.71 -6.66
N VAL A 40 8.02 8.97 -7.58
CA VAL A 40 6.59 8.69 -7.38
C VAL A 40 6.31 7.26 -7.84
N ILE A 41 5.72 6.44 -6.96
CA ILE A 41 5.33 5.06 -7.25
C ILE A 41 3.84 4.92 -7.01
N VAL A 42 3.10 4.60 -8.08
CA VAL A 42 1.66 4.32 -8.01
C VAL A 42 1.47 2.83 -7.75
N VAL A 43 0.74 2.49 -6.69
CA VAL A 43 0.50 1.09 -6.32
C VAL A 43 -1.00 0.83 -6.25
N PHE A 44 -1.48 -0.04 -7.14
CA PHE A 44 -2.82 -0.61 -7.11
C PHE A 44 -2.73 -2.04 -6.59
N SER A 45 -3.02 -2.23 -5.30
CA SER A 45 -2.90 -3.52 -4.62
C SER A 45 -3.77 -3.59 -3.37
N SER A 46 -3.95 -4.79 -2.82
CA SER A 46 -4.48 -5.00 -1.48
C SER A 46 -3.36 -4.86 -0.44
N GLY A 47 -3.72 -4.68 0.84
CA GLY A 47 -2.75 -4.74 1.93
C GLY A 47 -1.93 -6.05 1.95
N PRO A 48 -2.57 -7.23 1.95
CA PRO A 48 -1.89 -8.52 1.93
C PRO A 48 -0.97 -8.74 0.72
N ASP A 49 -1.38 -8.30 -0.47
CA ASP A 49 -0.56 -8.48 -1.68
C ASP A 49 0.66 -7.56 -1.70
N LEU A 50 0.56 -6.39 -1.07
CA LEU A 50 1.65 -5.41 -1.00
C LEU A 50 2.66 -5.68 0.13
N GLU A 51 2.23 -6.35 1.19
CA GLU A 51 3.02 -6.54 2.41
C GLU A 51 4.39 -7.21 2.18
N PRO A 52 4.54 -8.27 1.35
CA PRO A 52 5.84 -8.89 1.10
C PRO A 52 6.85 -7.90 0.48
N LEU A 53 6.41 -7.08 -0.48
CA LEU A 53 7.24 -6.07 -1.13
C LEU A 53 7.65 -4.99 -0.12
N ILE A 54 6.70 -4.42 0.64
CA ILE A 54 7.01 -3.35 1.60
C ILE A 54 7.98 -3.82 2.68
N LYS A 55 7.84 -5.06 3.16
CA LYS A 55 8.79 -5.65 4.11
C LYS A 55 10.21 -5.66 3.56
N GLU A 56 10.40 -6.06 2.32
CA GLU A 56 11.73 -6.08 1.70
C GLU A 56 12.28 -4.66 1.46
N ILE A 57 11.44 -3.72 1.02
CA ILE A 57 11.84 -2.32 0.83
C ILE A 57 12.26 -1.67 2.15
N VAL A 58 11.53 -1.96 3.23
CA VAL A 58 11.88 -1.57 4.60
C VAL A 58 13.19 -2.23 5.04
N ARG A 59 13.35 -3.54 4.82
CA ARG A 59 14.57 -4.27 5.16
C ARG A 59 15.81 -3.66 4.48
N ARG A 60 15.68 -3.19 3.23
CA ARG A 60 16.75 -2.52 2.47
C ARG A 60 16.86 -1.02 2.76
N ASN A 61 16.02 -0.46 3.62
CA ASN A 61 15.98 0.96 3.98
C ASN A 61 15.91 1.88 2.75
N ILE A 62 15.07 1.51 1.77
CA ILE A 62 14.88 2.31 0.55
C ILE A 62 13.93 3.46 0.89
N THR A 63 14.50 4.66 1.05
CA THR A 63 13.79 5.88 1.40
C THR A 63 13.67 6.83 0.22
N GLY A 64 12.95 7.94 0.39
CA GLY A 64 12.85 9.00 -0.62
C GLY A 64 11.88 8.72 -1.77
N LYS A 65 11.05 7.68 -1.65
CA LYS A 65 9.91 7.42 -2.54
C LYS A 65 8.65 8.09 -2.02
N ILE A 66 7.77 8.51 -2.92
CA ILE A 66 6.45 9.06 -2.65
C ILE A 66 5.43 8.08 -3.20
N TRP A 67 4.62 7.50 -2.32
CA TRP A 67 3.66 6.47 -2.69
C TRP A 67 2.29 7.06 -3.00
N LEU A 68 1.70 6.67 -4.12
CA LEU A 68 0.29 6.91 -4.44
C LEU A 68 -0.48 5.61 -4.24
N ALA A 69 -1.35 5.59 -3.23
CA ALA A 69 -2.03 4.41 -2.75
C ALA A 69 -3.44 4.28 -3.31
N SER A 70 -3.75 3.16 -3.97
CA SER A 70 -5.13 2.76 -4.20
C SER A 70 -5.88 2.58 -2.88
N GLU A 71 -7.20 2.78 -2.90
CA GLU A 71 -8.05 2.77 -1.72
C GLU A 71 -7.86 1.52 -0.83
N ALA A 72 -7.71 0.34 -1.43
CA ALA A 72 -7.61 -0.93 -0.73
C ALA A 72 -6.43 -1.06 0.24
N TRP A 73 -5.34 -0.31 0.06
CA TRP A 73 -4.18 -0.35 0.97
C TRP A 73 -3.88 1.00 1.64
N ALA A 74 -4.46 2.10 1.14
CA ALA A 74 -4.28 3.44 1.71
C ALA A 74 -4.62 3.53 3.20
N SER A 75 -5.57 2.71 3.69
CA SER A 75 -5.96 2.61 5.11
C SER A 75 -5.65 1.24 5.73
N SER A 76 -4.80 0.43 5.09
CA SER A 76 -4.47 -0.92 5.58
C SER A 76 -3.53 -0.87 6.79
N SER A 77 -3.92 -1.53 7.88
CA SER A 77 -3.09 -1.67 9.08
C SER A 77 -1.87 -2.58 8.87
N LEU A 78 -1.82 -3.36 7.78
CA LEU A 78 -0.65 -4.18 7.43
C LEU A 78 0.50 -3.34 6.86
N ILE A 79 0.19 -2.15 6.32
CA ILE A 79 1.18 -1.27 5.68
C ILE A 79 1.40 0.00 6.51
N ALA A 80 0.35 0.54 7.13
CA ALA A 80 0.41 1.72 7.99
C ALA A 80 0.98 1.39 9.39
N MET A 81 2.14 0.75 9.43
CA MET A 81 2.85 0.35 10.65
C MET A 81 3.92 1.39 11.03
N PRO A 82 4.07 1.76 12.31
CA PRO A 82 5.08 2.73 12.75
C PRO A 82 6.51 2.39 12.32
N GLU A 83 6.87 1.11 12.36
CA GLU A 83 8.19 0.62 11.93
C GLU A 83 8.47 0.87 10.44
N TYR A 84 7.44 0.98 9.59
CA TYR A 84 7.58 1.20 8.15
C TYR A 84 7.62 2.68 7.78
N PHE A 85 7.40 3.59 8.74
CA PHE A 85 7.18 5.01 8.49
C PHE A 85 8.34 5.70 7.74
N HIS A 86 9.58 5.25 7.93
CA HIS A 86 10.74 5.79 7.20
C HIS A 86 10.71 5.50 5.69
N VAL A 87 9.95 4.49 5.26
CA VAL A 87 9.72 4.14 3.84
C VAL A 87 8.36 4.64 3.35
N VAL A 88 7.28 4.39 4.11
CA VAL A 88 5.90 4.65 3.66
C VAL A 88 5.34 5.99 4.15
N GLY A 89 6.09 6.73 4.96
CA GLY A 89 5.68 8.04 5.47
C GLY A 89 5.44 9.03 4.33
N GLY A 90 4.36 9.82 4.43
CA GLY A 90 3.98 10.77 3.39
C GLY A 90 3.24 10.17 2.19
N THR A 91 2.82 8.90 2.28
CA THR A 91 1.91 8.28 1.30
C THR A 91 0.64 9.11 1.11
N ILE A 92 0.23 9.31 -0.14
CA ILE A 92 -1.05 9.94 -0.50
C ILE A 92 -1.96 8.85 -1.03
N GLY A 93 -3.16 8.71 -0.45
CA GLY A 93 -4.08 7.64 -0.82
C GLY A 93 -5.52 8.09 -0.98
N PHE A 94 -6.32 7.20 -1.54
CA PHE A 94 -7.77 7.37 -1.64
C PHE A 94 -8.48 6.73 -0.45
N ALA A 95 -9.59 7.30 -0.02
CA ALA A 95 -10.46 6.72 1.00
C ALA A 95 -11.92 6.92 0.59
N LEU A 96 -12.78 5.98 0.98
CA LEU A 96 -14.23 6.14 0.84
C LEU A 96 -14.72 7.28 1.73
N LYS A 97 -15.77 7.97 1.27
CA LYS A 97 -16.43 9.00 2.06
C LYS A 97 -16.97 8.39 3.35
N ALA A 98 -16.58 8.94 4.48
CA ALA A 98 -17.06 8.48 5.78
C ALA A 98 -18.58 8.65 5.93
N GLY A 99 -19.24 7.62 6.45
CA GLY A 99 -20.63 7.64 6.89
C GLY A 99 -20.74 7.62 8.41
N GLN A 100 -21.84 8.15 8.94
CA GLN A 100 -22.14 8.08 10.38
C GLN A 100 -23.32 7.13 10.63
N ILE A 101 -23.18 6.24 11.61
CA ILE A 101 -24.22 5.30 12.02
C ILE A 101 -24.44 5.46 13.54
N PRO A 102 -25.36 6.33 13.99
CA PRO A 102 -25.64 6.52 15.42
C PRO A 102 -26.04 5.20 16.10
N GLY A 103 -25.52 4.94 17.30
CA GLY A 103 -25.78 3.69 18.03
C GLY A 103 -24.89 2.50 17.65
N PHE A 104 -24.14 2.58 16.54
CA PHE A 104 -23.33 1.46 16.06
C PHE A 104 -22.15 1.13 16.98
N ARG A 105 -21.52 2.15 17.59
CA ARG A 105 -20.42 1.94 18.54
C ARG A 105 -20.87 1.18 19.77
N GLU A 106 -22.03 1.56 20.31
CA GLU A 106 -22.65 0.93 21.48
C GLU A 106 -23.09 -0.50 21.16
N PHE A 107 -23.55 -0.76 19.93
CA PHE A 107 -23.84 -2.10 19.46
C PHE A 107 -22.59 -2.98 19.41
N LEU A 108 -21.48 -2.51 18.82
CA LEU A 108 -20.23 -3.26 18.74
C LEU A 108 -19.69 -3.65 20.13
N GLN A 109 -19.89 -2.80 21.15
CA GLN A 109 -19.46 -3.08 22.53
C GLN A 109 -20.29 -4.14 23.25
N LYS A 110 -21.47 -4.51 22.73
CA LYS A 110 -22.34 -5.53 23.34
C LYS A 110 -22.00 -6.95 22.92
N VAL A 111 -21.01 -7.14 22.04
CA VAL A 111 -20.56 -8.46 21.61
C VAL A 111 -20.16 -9.29 22.83
N HIS A 112 -20.78 -10.47 23.01
CA HIS A 112 -20.44 -11.36 24.11
C HIS A 112 -20.69 -12.82 23.68
N PRO A 113 -19.69 -13.71 23.74
CA PRO A 113 -19.79 -15.08 23.19
C PRO A 113 -20.89 -15.95 23.81
N ARG A 114 -21.48 -15.54 24.94
CA ARG A 114 -22.53 -16.29 25.64
C ARG A 114 -23.92 -15.68 25.51
N LYS A 115 -24.06 -14.50 24.91
CA LYS A 115 -25.36 -13.86 24.68
C LYS A 115 -25.72 -14.08 23.22
N SER A 116 -26.80 -14.84 22.98
CA SER A 116 -27.49 -14.87 21.69
C SER A 116 -28.39 -13.65 21.53
#